data_AF-A0A351CJ44-F1
#
_entry.id   AF-A0A351CJ44-F1
#
_cell.length_a   1.000
_cell.length_b   1.000
_cell.length_c   1.000
_cell.angle_alpha   90.00
_cell.angle_beta   90.00
_cell.angle_gamma   90.00
#
_symmetry.space_group_name_H-M   'P 1'
#
loop_
_entity.id
_entity.type
_entity.pdbx_description
1 polymer ?
#
loop_
_entity_poly.entity_id
_entity_poly.type
_entity_poly.pdbx_seq_one_letter_code
_entity_poly.pdbx_strand_id
1 'polypeptide(L)'
;MVLNLDKCLGCHTCSIPCKNVWTNRKGAEYMWFNNVESKPGIGYPRKWENQQIHKGGWELKNGRLSLKAGGRAHKVLNLFHNPDLPTIDDYYEPWTYDYGKLISSPKKKHQPSIRP
;
A
#
# COMPACT_ATOMS: atom_id res chain seq x y z
N MET A 1 9.72 -5.23 18.98
CA MET A 1 9.65 -6.34 18.00
C MET A 1 10.99 -6.42 17.28
N VAL A 2 11.50 -7.63 17.02
CA VAL A 2 12.74 -7.85 16.26
C VAL A 2 12.39 -8.75 15.07
N LEU A 3 12.89 -8.41 13.88
CA LEU A 3 12.78 -9.20 12.66
C LEU A 3 14.19 -9.62 12.24
N ASN A 4 14.51 -10.90 12.32
CA ASN A 4 15.80 -11.42 11.84
C ASN A 4 15.73 -11.63 10.33
N LEU A 5 16.33 -10.70 9.57
CA LEU A 5 16.28 -10.72 8.10
C LEU A 5 17.05 -11.89 7.49
N ASP A 6 18.02 -12.46 8.20
CA ASP A 6 18.79 -13.63 7.77
C ASP A 6 17.93 -14.91 7.75
N LYS A 7 16.85 -14.93 8.54
CA LYS A 7 15.86 -16.02 8.59
C LYS A 7 14.57 -15.69 7.83
N CYS A 8 14.49 -14.53 7.18
CA CYS A 8 13.31 -14.14 6.42
C CYS A 8 13.30 -14.87 5.07
N LEU A 9 12.22 -15.60 4.79
CA LEU A 9 12.05 -16.32 3.51
C LEU A 9 11.13 -15.59 2.53
N GLY A 10 10.67 -14.38 2.86
CA GLY A 10 9.78 -13.61 1.99
C GLY A 10 8.43 -14.29 1.69
N CYS A 11 7.92 -15.12 2.60
CA CYS A 11 6.75 -15.98 2.33
C CYS A 11 5.38 -15.29 2.44
N HIS A 12 5.32 -14.02 2.87
CA HIS A 12 4.08 -13.26 3.09
C HIS A 12 3.08 -13.85 4.12
N THR A 13 3.47 -14.88 4.88
CA THR A 13 2.62 -15.47 5.93
C THR A 13 2.30 -14.50 7.07
N CYS A 14 3.06 -13.42 7.25
CA CYS A 14 2.70 -12.35 8.18
C CYS A 14 1.64 -11.39 7.62
N SER A 15 1.56 -11.25 6.29
CA SER A 15 0.64 -10.34 5.60
C SER A 15 -0.79 -10.89 5.54
N ILE A 16 -0.95 -12.18 5.22
CA ILE A 16 -2.28 -12.79 5.00
C ILE A 16 -3.14 -12.82 6.28
N PRO A 17 -2.66 -13.30 7.44
CA PRO A 17 -3.45 -13.25 8.67
C PRO A 17 -3.79 -11.82 9.08
N CYS A 18 -2.86 -10.88 8.91
CA CYS A 18 -3.10 -9.47 9.18
C CYS A 18 -4.24 -8.92 8.31
N LYS A 19 -4.22 -9.23 7.00
CA LYS A 19 -5.28 -8.90 6.05
C LYS A 19 -6.62 -9.50 6.45
N ASN A 20 -6.65 -10.80 6.73
CA ASN A 20 -7.87 -11.53 7.04
C ASN A 20 -8.54 -11.04 8.34
N VAL A 21 -7.75 -10.68 9.34
CA VAL A 21 -8.28 -10.24 10.64
C VAL A 21 -8.67 -8.76 10.60
N TRP A 22 -7.90 -7.90 9.95
CA TRP A 22 -8.02 -6.44 10.16
C TRP A 22 -8.49 -5.64 8.93
N THR A 23 -8.07 -6.01 7.73
CA THR A 23 -8.24 -5.19 6.51
C THR A 23 -8.95 -5.91 5.36
N ASN A 24 -9.91 -6.79 5.70
CA ASN A 24 -10.77 -7.52 4.75
C ASN A 24 -12.08 -6.79 4.38
N ARG A 25 -12.30 -5.58 4.92
CA ARG A 25 -13.52 -4.79 4.73
C ARG A 25 -13.40 -3.85 3.52
N LYS A 26 -14.56 -3.45 2.99
CA LYS A 26 -14.64 -2.47 1.91
C LYS A 26 -14.01 -1.13 2.29
N GLY A 27 -13.18 -0.59 1.40
CA GLY A 27 -12.35 0.61 1.60
C GLY A 27 -10.93 0.33 2.14
N ALA A 28 -10.63 -0.90 2.56
CA ALA A 28 -9.33 -1.30 3.11
C ALA A 28 -8.68 -2.47 2.36
N GLU A 29 -9.26 -2.90 1.23
CA GLU A 29 -8.80 -4.04 0.45
C GLU A 29 -7.39 -3.84 -0.07
N TYR A 30 -7.03 -2.61 -0.46
CA TYR A 30 -5.66 -2.28 -0.86
C TYR A 30 -4.70 -2.27 0.33
N MET A 31 -5.16 -2.01 1.55
CA MET A 31 -4.31 -1.74 2.72
C MET A 31 -3.66 -3.01 3.29
N TRP A 32 -2.35 -3.11 3.20
CA TRP A 32 -1.55 -4.15 3.86
C TRP A 32 -0.82 -3.56 5.07
N PHE A 33 -1.41 -3.66 6.27
CA PHE A 33 -0.78 -3.16 7.50
C PHE A 33 0.57 -3.86 7.80
N ASN A 34 0.69 -5.13 7.43
CA ASN A 34 1.95 -5.86 7.41
C ASN A 34 2.22 -6.31 5.97
N ASN A 35 3.17 -5.67 5.30
CA ASN A 35 3.62 -6.04 3.96
C ASN A 35 5.08 -6.53 3.98
N VAL A 36 5.44 -7.32 2.98
CA VAL A 36 6.81 -7.79 2.76
C VAL A 36 7.26 -7.29 1.39
N GLU A 37 8.47 -6.76 1.31
CA GLU A 37 9.04 -6.18 0.10
C GLU A 37 10.36 -6.87 -0.25
N SER A 38 10.53 -7.25 -1.53
CA SER A 38 11.80 -7.75 -2.03
C SER A 38 12.74 -6.58 -2.36
N LYS A 39 14.02 -6.71 -1.98
CA LYS A 39 15.07 -5.74 -2.34
C LYS A 39 16.05 -6.38 -3.34
N PRO A 40 16.55 -5.61 -4.33
CA PRO A 40 16.22 -4.21 -4.62
C PRO A 40 14.80 -4.04 -5.19
N GLY A 41 14.09 -2.98 -4.79
CA GLY A 41 12.69 -2.75 -5.17
C GLY A 41 12.15 -1.40 -4.69
N ILE A 42 11.01 -0.96 -5.24
CA ILE A 42 10.40 0.36 -4.96
C ILE A 42 9.42 0.37 -3.78
N GLY A 43 9.01 -0.80 -3.30
CA GLY A 43 8.15 -0.96 -2.12
C GLY A 43 6.66 -0.64 -2.34
N TYR A 44 5.93 -0.61 -1.22
CA TYR A 44 4.48 -0.38 -1.15
C TYR A 44 4.17 0.66 -0.03
N PRO A 45 3.61 1.85 -0.36
CA PRO A 45 3.39 2.39 -1.70
C PRO A 45 4.71 2.59 -2.46
N ARG A 46 4.61 2.74 -3.78
CA ARG A 46 5.78 2.92 -4.65
C ARG A 46 6.62 4.11 -4.18
N LYS A 47 7.93 3.88 -4.04
CA LYS A 47 8.94 4.86 -3.63
C LYS A 47 8.74 5.45 -2.22
N TRP A 48 8.09 4.72 -1.31
CA TRP A 48 7.83 5.20 0.07
C TRP A 48 9.08 5.66 0.84
N GLU A 49 10.27 5.11 0.53
CA GLU A 49 11.55 5.52 1.12
C GLU A 49 11.99 6.93 0.70
N ASN A 50 11.50 7.45 -0.43
CA ASN A 50 11.88 8.75 -0.97
C ASN A 50 11.15 9.91 -0.28
N GLN A 51 11.79 10.46 0.77
CA GLN A 51 11.24 11.57 1.55
C GLN A 51 11.30 12.93 0.82
N GLN A 52 11.90 13.00 -0.37
CA GLN A 52 11.75 14.20 -1.21
C GLN A 52 10.37 14.28 -1.85
N ILE A 53 9.70 13.14 -2.03
CA ILE A 53 8.34 13.02 -2.55
C ILE A 53 7.33 13.05 -1.40
N HIS A 54 7.43 12.11 -0.45
CA HIS A 54 6.36 11.90 0.54
C HIS A 54 6.46 12.78 1.80
N LYS A 55 7.54 13.55 1.94
CA LYS A 55 7.78 14.49 3.06
C LYS A 55 7.54 13.90 4.46
N GLY A 56 7.76 12.59 4.63
CA GLY A 56 7.58 11.88 5.90
C GLY A 56 8.72 12.13 6.89
N GLY A 57 8.41 12.01 8.18
CA GLY A 57 9.39 12.10 9.27
C GLY A 57 9.79 13.52 9.66
N TRP A 58 10.96 13.62 10.29
CA TRP A 58 11.49 14.84 10.92
C TRP A 58 12.81 15.28 10.29
N GLU A 59 13.11 16.56 10.42
CA GLU A 59 14.39 17.17 10.09
C GLU A 59 14.83 18.13 11.21
N LEU A 60 16.14 18.27 11.38
CA LEU A 60 16.72 19.19 12.35
C LEU A 60 16.91 20.56 11.70
N LYS A 61 16.19 21.57 12.18
CA LYS A 61 16.32 22.97 11.77
C LYS A 61 16.67 23.82 12.97
N ASN A 62 17.80 24.52 12.91
CA ASN A 62 18.29 25.41 13.99
C ASN A 62 18.35 24.71 15.36
N GLY A 63 18.82 23.46 15.39
CA GLY A 63 18.91 22.65 16.61
C GLY A 63 17.57 22.16 17.17
N ARG A 64 16.45 22.38 16.47
CA ARG A 64 15.12 21.90 16.87
C ARG A 64 14.56 20.94 15.83
N LEU A 65 13.82 19.94 16.30
CA LEU A 65 13.09 19.02 15.42
C LEU A 65 11.92 19.75 14.76
N SER A 66 11.78 19.55 13.46
CA SER A 66 10.68 20.07 12.64
C SER A 66 10.17 18.98 11.69
N LEU A 67 8.88 19.00 11.38
CA LEU A 67 8.30 18.03 10.43
C LEU A 67 8.70 18.39 9.00
N LYS A 68 9.10 17.39 8.21
CA LYS A 68 9.41 17.58 6.78
C LYS A 68 8.18 18.02 5.97
N ALA A 69 7.00 17.54 6.35
CA ALA A 69 5.70 17.96 5.81
C ALA A 69 5.25 19.37 6.28
N GLY A 70 6.14 20.17 6.85
CA GLY A 70 5.85 21.54 7.28
C GLY A 70 5.22 21.66 8.68
N GLY A 71 5.23 22.90 9.18
CA GLY A 71 4.69 23.26 10.49
C GLY A 71 3.15 23.35 10.52
N ARG A 72 2.60 23.76 11.67
CA ARG A 72 1.15 23.84 11.89
C ARG A 72 0.43 24.70 10.84
N ALA A 73 0.96 25.87 10.50
CA ALA A 73 0.36 26.76 9.49
C ALA A 73 0.31 26.13 8.09
N HIS A 74 1.39 25.47 7.66
CA HIS A 74 1.43 24.78 6.37
C HIS A 74 0.37 23.67 6.28
N LYS A 75 0.19 22.89 7.35
CA LYS A 75 -0.84 21.85 7.41
C LYS A 75 -2.27 22.41 7.35
N VAL A 76 -2.52 23.56 7.97
CA VAL A 76 -3.84 24.21 7.90
C VAL A 76 -4.13 24.70 6.48
N LEU A 77 -3.15 25.29 5.80
CA LEU A 77 -3.29 25.75 4.42
C LEU A 77 -3.54 24.58 3.44
N ASN A 78 -2.96 23.41 3.71
CA ASN A 78 -3.10 22.21 2.88
C ASN A 78 -4.14 21.21 3.41
N LEU A 79 -5.04 21.63 4.31
CA LEU A 79 -6.00 20.72 4.95
C LEU A 79 -6.99 20.10 3.94
N PHE A 80 -7.47 20.90 2.99
CA PHE A 80 -8.46 20.47 2.00
C PHE A 80 -7.86 19.75 0.80
N HIS A 81 -6.55 19.85 0.62
CA HIS A 81 -5.81 19.14 -0.40
C HIS A 81 -4.36 18.96 0.07
N ASN A 82 -4.04 17.74 0.51
CA ASN A 82 -2.69 17.42 0.93
C ASN A 82 -1.84 17.04 -0.31
N PRO A 83 -0.85 17.87 -0.72
CA PRO A 83 -0.04 17.62 -1.90
C PRO A 83 0.92 16.42 -1.74
N ASP A 84 1.23 16.03 -0.51
CA ASP A 84 2.18 14.95 -0.21
C ASP A 84 1.48 13.58 -0.07
N LEU A 85 0.14 13.54 -0.17
CA LEU A 85 -0.66 12.34 0.04
C LEU A 85 -0.49 11.34 -1.14
N PRO A 86 -0.07 10.10 -0.88
CA PRO A 86 -0.05 9.06 -1.92
C PRO A 86 -1.44 8.78 -2.47
N THR A 87 -1.51 8.60 -3.78
CA THR A 87 -2.74 8.26 -4.51
C THR A 87 -2.95 6.74 -4.54
N ILE A 88 -4.14 6.29 -4.97
CA ILE A 88 -4.41 4.85 -5.10
C ILE A 88 -3.45 4.15 -6.08
N ASP A 89 -3.02 4.86 -7.13
CA ASP A 89 -2.09 4.36 -8.14
C ASP A 89 -0.66 4.17 -7.62
N ASP A 90 -0.30 4.86 -6.53
CA ASP A 90 0.95 4.63 -5.81
C ASP A 90 0.93 3.32 -5.01
N TYR A 91 -0.27 2.79 -4.71
CA TYR A 91 -0.47 1.46 -4.17
C TYR A 91 -0.80 0.49 -5.31
N TYR A 92 -2.09 0.19 -5.49
CA TYR A 92 -2.70 -0.51 -6.60
C TYR A 92 -4.23 -0.32 -6.50
N GLU A 93 -4.93 -0.38 -7.63
CA GLU A 93 -6.39 -0.50 -7.66
C GLU A 93 -6.79 -1.95 -7.32
N PRO A 94 -7.51 -2.23 -6.22
CA PRO A 94 -7.95 -3.58 -5.90
C PRO A 94 -8.91 -4.10 -6.96
N TRP A 95 -8.64 -5.31 -7.45
CA TRP A 95 -9.50 -5.99 -8.42
C TRP A 95 -10.08 -7.27 -7.84
N THR A 96 -11.11 -7.80 -8.51
CA THR A 96 -11.72 -9.09 -8.20
C THR A 96 -12.06 -9.80 -9.50
N TYR A 97 -12.63 -10.99 -9.43
CA TYR A 97 -13.05 -11.74 -10.62
C TYR A 97 -14.49 -12.25 -10.47
N ASP A 98 -15.20 -12.31 -11.60
CA ASP A 98 -16.48 -13.00 -11.68
C ASP A 98 -16.27 -14.52 -11.88
N TYR A 99 -15.98 -15.22 -10.78
CA TYR A 99 -15.79 -16.68 -10.78
C TYR A 99 -17.05 -17.44 -11.24
N GLY A 100 -18.25 -16.88 -11.04
CA GLY A 100 -19.51 -17.52 -11.42
C GLY A 100 -19.58 -17.80 -12.92
N LYS A 101 -18.96 -16.94 -13.74
CA LYS A 101 -18.88 -17.09 -15.21
C LYS A 101 -18.19 -18.39 -15.66
N LEU A 102 -17.28 -18.95 -14.87
CA LEU A 102 -16.65 -20.22 -15.20
C LEU A 102 -17.64 -21.39 -15.16
N ILE A 103 -18.68 -21.27 -14.33
CA ILE A 103 -19.67 -22.31 -14.09
C ILE A 103 -20.92 -22.06 -14.96
N SER A 104 -21.37 -20.81 -15.05
CA SER A 104 -22.62 -20.43 -15.72
C SER A 104 -22.49 -20.14 -17.22
N SER A 105 -21.26 -20.09 -17.77
CA SER A 105 -21.08 -19.76 -19.19
C SER A 105 -21.76 -20.80 -20.10
N PRO A 106 -22.54 -20.37 -21.11
CA PRO A 106 -23.09 -21.27 -22.10
C PRO A 106 -21.97 -21.93 -22.92
N LYS A 107 -22.31 -23.03 -23.60
CA LYS A 107 -21.40 -23.74 -24.50
C LYS A 107 -20.89 -22.79 -25.59
N LYS A 108 -19.56 -22.71 -25.73
CA LYS A 108 -18.87 -21.89 -26.73
C LYS A 108 -17.79 -22.72 -27.42
N LYS A 109 -17.29 -22.22 -28.55
CA LYS A 109 -16.15 -22.82 -29.26
C LYS A 109 -14.85 -22.75 -28.45
N HIS A 110 -14.72 -21.76 -27.58
CA HIS A 110 -13.54 -21.53 -26.74
C HIS A 110 -13.91 -21.62 -25.26
N GLN A 111 -12.97 -22.08 -24.43
CA GLN A 111 -13.12 -22.19 -22.98
C GLN A 111 -13.42 -20.80 -22.36
N PRO A 112 -14.35 -20.70 -21.41
CA PRO A 112 -14.60 -19.44 -20.71
C PRO A 112 -13.36 -19.00 -19.92
N SER A 113 -13.08 -17.71 -19.95
CA SER A 113 -12.05 -17.06 -19.14
C SER A 113 -12.64 -15.89 -18.35
N ILE A 114 -12.05 -15.63 -17.20
CA ILE A 114 -12.37 -14.48 -16.34
C ILE A 114 -11.28 -13.44 -16.49
N ARG A 115 -11.68 -12.18 -16.56
CA ARG A 115 -10.79 -11.03 -16.55
C ARG A 115 -11.02 -10.26 -15.25
N PRO A 116 -10.00 -9.54 -14.74
CA PRO A 116 -10.19 -8.53 -13.71
C PRO A 116 -11.24 -7.50 -14.13
#